data_AF-F4RWZ9-F1
#
_entry.id   AF-F4RWZ9-F1
#
_cell.length_a   1.000
_cell.length_b   1.000
_cell.length_c   1.000
_cell.angle_alpha   90.00
_cell.angle_beta   90.00
_cell.angle_gamma   90.00
#
_symmetry.space_group_name_H-M   'P 1'
#
loop_
_entity.id
_entity.type
_entity.pdbx_description
1 polymer ?
#
loop_
_entity_poly.entity_id
_entity_poly.type
_entity_poly.pdbx_seq_one_letter_code
_entity_poly.pdbx_strand_id
1 'polypeptide(L)'
;MERLRSQCDDNSDGKVNWSLFATDTETAALLHAFSQNQVSLEIDVSVNRTKRWKASSIYRTRQLGDDALENSVNVIFNSPVSRQKPVMRSSSPSEEFVDLVQTKVQEAGIDGIKPLDLVNDLSNRMNGEEVGETVEYMMKTEPPKLYWVNENENQNIIISSDHLINWGEKTKPEYAEIHLSYMIPRLWYDIYGEMVEEIWKNSLDRVEYIIHNFPGLSMSELDRLTKTHLNSLERSDVLEELMRTGRISNSPPGQTANKRWIRGFSDDRFWSLF
;
A
#
# COMPACT_ATOMS: atom_id res chain seq x y z
N MET A 1 -13.77 30.88 -12.88
CA MET A 1 -12.46 31.11 -12.23
C MET A 1 -12.29 32.55 -11.76
N GLU A 2 -12.47 33.59 -12.58
CA GLU A 2 -12.38 34.99 -12.10
C GLU A 2 -13.41 35.31 -11.02
N ARG A 3 -14.68 34.92 -11.19
CA ARG A 3 -15.72 35.06 -10.13
C ARG A 3 -15.40 34.33 -8.82
N LEU A 4 -14.71 33.18 -8.89
CA LEU A 4 -14.30 32.39 -7.72
C LEU A 4 -13.08 33.00 -7.02
N ARG A 5 -12.20 33.67 -7.78
CA ARG A 5 -11.08 34.47 -7.24
C ARG A 5 -11.55 35.80 -6.67
N SER A 6 -12.66 36.36 -7.13
CA SER A 6 -13.22 37.62 -6.61
C SER A 6 -13.99 37.48 -5.30
N GLN A 7 -14.29 36.26 -4.83
CA GLN A 7 -14.80 36.00 -3.47
C GLN A 7 -13.68 35.87 -2.42
N CYS A 8 -12.42 36.06 -2.86
CA CYS A 8 -11.24 36.03 -2.03
C CYS A 8 -11.12 37.39 -1.32
N ASP A 9 -11.85 37.58 -0.22
CA ASP A 9 -11.54 38.66 0.71
C ASP A 9 -10.21 38.35 1.40
N ASP A 10 -9.40 39.40 1.55
CA ASP A 10 -8.01 39.44 2.03
C ASP A 10 -7.77 38.67 3.34
N ASN A 11 -7.61 37.35 3.24
CA ASN A 11 -6.99 36.54 4.28
C ASN A 11 -5.62 36.07 3.81
N SER A 12 -4.61 36.46 4.58
CA SER A 12 -3.18 36.43 4.30
C SER A 12 -2.53 35.04 4.15
N ASP A 13 -3.31 34.00 3.82
CA ASP A 13 -2.84 32.61 3.72
C ASP A 13 -3.23 31.92 2.40
N GLY A 14 -3.96 32.59 1.50
CA GLY A 14 -4.32 32.04 0.17
C GLY A 14 -5.24 30.80 0.20
N LYS A 15 -5.72 30.42 1.39
CA LYS A 15 -6.67 29.33 1.62
C LYS A 15 -8.10 29.86 1.56
N VAL A 16 -8.93 29.28 0.69
CA VAL A 16 -10.35 29.60 0.59
C VAL A 16 -11.16 28.43 1.13
N ASN A 17 -11.97 28.66 2.15
CA ASN A 17 -12.91 27.65 2.62
C ASN A 17 -14.04 27.50 1.58
N TRP A 18 -14.21 26.29 1.06
CA TRP A 18 -15.21 25.97 0.06
C TRP A 18 -16.50 25.51 0.73
N SER A 19 -17.58 26.21 0.41
CA SER A 19 -18.91 25.89 0.93
C SER A 19 -19.39 24.51 0.47
N LEU A 20 -19.88 23.71 1.43
CA LEU A 20 -20.54 22.43 1.15
C LEU A 20 -21.90 22.59 0.44
N PHE A 21 -22.42 23.82 0.36
CA PHE A 21 -23.63 24.18 -0.37
C PHE A 21 -23.35 24.76 -1.77
N ALA A 22 -22.11 24.62 -2.27
CA ALA A 22 -21.77 25.05 -3.62
C ALA A 22 -22.64 24.35 -4.67
N THR A 23 -22.99 25.07 -5.73
CA THR A 23 -23.81 24.51 -6.81
C THR A 23 -23.04 23.42 -7.57
N ASP A 24 -23.76 22.49 -8.20
CA ASP A 24 -23.15 21.42 -9.01
C ASP A 24 -22.18 21.98 -10.07
N THR A 25 -22.51 23.15 -10.63
CA THR A 25 -21.68 23.86 -11.60
C THR A 25 -20.37 24.39 -11.01
N GLU A 26 -20.39 24.88 -9.78
CA GLU A 26 -19.20 25.39 -9.09
C GLU A 26 -18.31 24.23 -8.63
N THR A 27 -18.92 23.16 -8.13
CA THR A 27 -18.21 21.94 -7.73
C THR A 27 -17.55 21.26 -8.93
N ALA A 28 -18.25 21.16 -10.07
CA ALA A 28 -17.67 20.64 -11.31
C ALA A 28 -16.49 21.49 -11.81
N ALA A 29 -16.60 22.82 -11.72
CA ALA A 29 -15.51 23.72 -12.07
C ALA A 29 -14.30 23.58 -11.15
N LEU A 30 -14.52 23.39 -9.84
CA LEU A 30 -13.47 23.12 -8.87
C LEU A 30 -12.76 21.79 -9.16
N LEU A 31 -13.51 20.71 -9.40
CA LEU A 31 -12.96 19.40 -9.73
C LEU A 31 -12.14 19.44 -11.03
N HIS A 32 -12.63 20.17 -12.03
CA HIS A 32 -11.88 20.39 -13.26
C HIS A 32 -10.59 21.20 -13.01
N ALA A 33 -10.63 22.22 -12.16
CA ALA A 33 -9.42 22.99 -11.80
C ALA A 33 -8.41 22.15 -10.99
N PHE A 34 -8.90 21.28 -10.11
CA PHE A 34 -8.10 20.29 -9.38
C PHE A 34 -7.46 19.28 -10.35
N SER A 35 -8.21 18.76 -11.32
CA SER A 35 -7.67 17.84 -12.32
C SER A 35 -6.58 18.46 -13.19
N GLN A 36 -6.61 19.79 -13.36
CA GLN A 36 -5.58 20.56 -14.07
C GLN A 36 -4.44 21.03 -13.15
N ASN A 37 -4.41 20.57 -11.89
CA ASN A 37 -3.44 20.93 -10.85
C ASN A 37 -3.35 22.44 -10.57
N GLN A 38 -4.39 23.20 -10.94
CA GLN A 38 -4.48 24.64 -10.72
C GLN A 38 -4.91 24.96 -9.29
N VAL A 39 -5.40 23.95 -8.59
CA VAL A 39 -6.00 24.05 -7.26
C VAL A 39 -5.61 22.80 -6.47
N SER A 40 -5.18 22.99 -5.23
CA SER A 40 -5.00 21.91 -4.25
C SER A 40 -6.16 21.94 -3.26
N LEU A 41 -6.62 20.76 -2.86
CA LEU A 41 -7.69 20.58 -1.88
C LEU A 41 -7.09 20.09 -0.58
N GLU A 42 -7.22 20.87 0.48
CA GLU A 42 -6.90 20.48 1.84
C GLU A 42 -8.22 20.25 2.57
N ILE A 43 -8.65 19.00 2.58
CA ILE A 43 -9.80 18.61 3.40
C ILE A 43 -9.26 18.43 4.81
N ASP A 44 -9.71 19.26 5.74
CA ASP A 44 -9.37 19.05 7.15
C ASP A 44 -10.09 17.80 7.63
N VAL A 45 -9.41 16.66 7.51
CA VAL A 45 -9.78 15.42 8.18
C VAL A 45 -9.34 15.57 9.63
N SER A 46 -9.88 16.58 10.33
CA SER A 46 -9.55 16.83 11.73
C SER A 46 -10.01 15.63 12.54
N VAL A 47 -9.02 14.80 12.83
CA VAL A 47 -8.86 13.91 13.97
C VAL A 47 -10.19 13.34 14.47
N ASN A 48 -10.46 12.07 14.10
CA ASN A 48 -11.48 11.16 14.67
C ASN A 48 -12.40 11.82 15.70
N ARG A 49 -13.72 11.80 15.48
CA ARG A 49 -14.77 12.25 16.44
C ARG A 49 -14.43 11.95 17.92
N THR A 50 -13.77 10.82 18.18
CA THR A 50 -13.22 10.36 19.48
C THR A 50 -12.11 11.21 20.12
N LYS A 51 -11.26 11.91 19.37
CA LYS A 51 -10.19 12.80 19.90
C LYS A 51 -10.70 14.23 20.14
N ARG A 52 -11.65 14.74 19.34
CA ARG A 52 -12.41 15.98 19.68
C ARG A 52 -13.20 15.79 20.98
N TRP A 53 -13.79 14.62 21.19
CA TRP A 53 -14.40 14.19 22.46
C TRP A 53 -13.44 14.20 23.67
N LYS A 54 -12.13 13.98 23.44
CA LYS A 54 -11.11 14.05 24.50
C LYS A 54 -10.60 15.46 24.75
N ALA A 55 -10.66 16.35 23.75
CA ALA A 55 -10.20 17.73 23.85
C ALA A 55 -11.25 18.67 24.48
N SER A 56 -12.55 18.38 24.34
CA SER A 56 -13.59 19.12 25.04
C SER A 56 -13.78 18.56 26.46
N SER A 57 -13.30 19.28 27.48
CA SER A 57 -13.51 18.92 28.90
C SER A 57 -14.96 19.08 29.39
N ILE A 58 -15.90 19.38 28.50
CA ILE A 58 -17.28 19.71 28.86
C ILE A 58 -18.20 18.67 28.21
N TYR A 59 -18.61 17.70 29.01
CA TYR A 59 -19.69 16.77 28.71
C TYR A 59 -21.04 17.53 28.71
N ARG A 60 -21.29 18.36 27.69
CA ARG A 60 -22.60 18.96 27.44
C ARG A 60 -22.91 18.88 25.95
N THR A 61 -23.70 17.88 25.60
CA THR A 61 -24.25 17.60 24.25
C THR A 61 -25.11 18.71 23.65
N ARG A 62 -25.26 19.85 24.33
CA ARG A 62 -26.15 20.96 23.94
C ARG A 62 -25.41 22.18 23.39
N GLN A 63 -24.08 22.13 23.31
CA GLN A 63 -23.22 23.25 22.85
C GLN A 63 -22.33 22.88 21.66
N LEU A 64 -22.52 21.69 21.08
CA LEU A 64 -21.99 21.32 19.78
C LEU A 64 -22.95 21.87 18.73
N GLY A 65 -22.58 22.98 18.09
CA GLY A 65 -23.25 23.44 16.86
C GLY A 65 -22.83 22.57 15.67
N ASP A 66 -23.60 22.61 14.59
CA ASP A 66 -23.32 21.82 13.37
C ASP A 66 -21.92 22.12 12.81
N ASP A 67 -21.46 23.38 12.90
CA ASP A 67 -20.11 23.83 12.55
C ASP A 67 -18.98 23.04 13.25
N ALA A 68 -19.24 22.46 14.43
CA ALA A 68 -18.25 21.69 15.18
C ALA A 68 -18.18 20.21 14.75
N LEU A 69 -19.11 19.75 13.92
CA LEU A 69 -19.24 18.38 13.42
C LEU A 69 -18.90 18.24 11.94
N GLU A 70 -18.90 19.34 11.20
CA GLU A 70 -18.61 19.37 9.76
C GLU A 70 -17.10 19.37 9.48
N ASN A 71 -16.73 18.81 8.33
CA ASN A 71 -15.36 18.87 7.83
C ASN A 71 -15.24 20.12 6.94
N SER A 72 -14.21 20.92 7.14
CA SER A 72 -13.93 22.06 6.26
C SER A 72 -13.11 21.59 5.05
N VAL A 73 -13.52 22.03 3.86
CA VAL A 73 -12.77 21.82 2.63
C VAL A 73 -12.07 23.13 2.30
N ASN A 74 -10.76 23.17 2.45
CA ASN A 74 -9.96 24.34 2.09
C ASN A 74 -9.39 24.16 0.69
N VAL A 75 -9.44 25.22 -0.10
CA VAL A 75 -9.05 25.27 -1.49
C VAL A 75 -7.88 26.23 -1.62
N ILE A 76 -6.76 25.75 -2.14
CA ILE A 76 -5.54 26.53 -2.32
C ILE A 76 -5.33 26.69 -3.83
N PHE A 77 -5.31 27.92 -4.33
CA PHE A 77 -5.07 28.18 -5.74
C PHE A 77 -3.57 28.19 -6.04
N ASN A 78 -3.11 27.25 -6.85
CA ASN A 78 -1.71 27.16 -7.25
C ASN A 78 -1.44 28.14 -8.41
N SER A 79 -0.35 28.90 -8.33
CA SER A 79 0.17 29.67 -9.46
C SER A 79 0.50 28.71 -10.63
N PRO A 80 0.26 29.07 -11.90
CA PRO A 80 0.38 28.12 -13.01
C PRO A 80 1.84 27.70 -13.24
N VAL A 81 2.25 26.60 -12.61
CA VAL A 81 3.49 25.90 -12.94
C VAL A 81 3.21 24.96 -14.11
N SER A 82 4.06 25.07 -15.13
CA SER A 82 4.00 24.32 -16.38
C SER A 82 3.83 22.81 -16.13
N ARG A 83 2.87 22.23 -16.84
CA ARG A 83 2.45 20.82 -16.79
C ARG A 83 3.63 19.85 -16.71
N GLN A 84 3.61 18.99 -15.69
CA GLN A 84 3.94 17.58 -15.89
C GLN A 84 2.69 16.76 -15.60
N LYS A 85 2.19 16.06 -16.62
CA LYS A 85 1.13 15.06 -16.47
C LYS A 85 1.63 13.97 -15.51
N PRO A 86 0.77 13.32 -14.70
CA PRO A 86 1.15 12.07 -14.08
C PRO A 86 1.44 11.08 -15.20
N VAL A 87 2.72 10.78 -15.39
CA VAL A 87 3.18 9.73 -16.29
C VAL A 87 2.89 8.43 -15.57
N MET A 88 2.03 7.58 -16.14
CA MET A 88 2.12 6.14 -15.88
C MET A 88 3.52 5.72 -16.32
N ARG A 89 4.46 5.67 -15.38
CA ARG A 89 5.83 5.25 -15.66
C ARG A 89 5.86 3.73 -15.62
N SER A 90 5.67 3.12 -16.79
CA SER A 90 6.26 1.81 -17.08
C SER A 90 7.74 1.99 -17.40
N SER A 91 8.49 2.74 -16.60
CA SER A 91 9.94 2.80 -16.73
C SER A 91 10.49 1.61 -15.99
N SER A 92 11.00 0.63 -16.73
CA SER A 92 11.95 -0.34 -16.17
C SER A 92 12.99 0.42 -15.35
N PRO A 93 13.32 -0.04 -14.14
CA PRO A 93 14.33 0.59 -13.30
C PRO A 93 15.65 0.70 -14.06
N SER A 94 16.45 1.73 -13.77
CA SER A 94 17.77 1.89 -14.39
C SER A 94 18.62 0.64 -14.16
N GLU A 95 19.37 0.21 -15.17
CA GLU A 95 20.26 -0.96 -15.08
C GLU A 95 21.28 -0.81 -13.94
N GLU A 96 21.73 0.42 -13.69
CA GLU A 96 22.60 0.77 -12.55
C GLU A 96 21.97 0.45 -11.19
N PHE A 97 20.65 0.63 -11.06
CA PHE A 97 19.92 0.34 -9.83
C PHE A 97 19.74 -1.16 -9.63
N VAL A 98 19.49 -1.89 -10.71
CA VAL A 98 19.40 -3.36 -10.70
C VAL A 98 20.72 -3.97 -10.24
N ASP A 99 21.84 -3.50 -10.80
CA ASP A 99 23.18 -4.00 -10.43
C ASP A 99 23.54 -3.67 -8.98
N LEU A 100 23.17 -2.48 -8.50
CA LEU A 100 23.44 -2.05 -7.14
C LEU A 100 22.65 -2.91 -6.12
N VAL A 101 21.35 -3.10 -6.34
CA VAL A 101 20.50 -3.97 -5.50
C VAL A 101 21.01 -5.41 -5.55
N GLN A 102 21.33 -5.92 -6.75
CA GLN A 102 21.85 -7.28 -6.92
C GLN A 102 23.15 -7.48 -6.13
N THR A 103 24.09 -6.54 -6.23
CA THR A 103 25.37 -6.61 -5.50
C THR A 103 25.14 -6.65 -3.98
N LYS A 104 24.24 -5.81 -3.46
CA LYS A 104 23.96 -5.77 -2.02
C LYS A 104 23.30 -7.04 -1.49
N VAL A 105 22.34 -7.58 -2.23
CA VAL A 105 21.70 -8.84 -1.83
C VAL A 105 22.69 -10.01 -1.92
N GLN A 106 23.60 -10.01 -2.89
CA GLN A 106 24.67 -11.02 -2.99
C GLN A 106 25.69 -10.91 -1.85
N GLU A 107 26.05 -9.69 -1.43
CA GLU A 107 26.94 -9.47 -0.27
C GLU A 107 26.34 -10.03 1.04
N ALA A 108 25.01 -9.97 1.18
CA ALA A 108 24.30 -10.49 2.35
C ALA A 108 24.29 -12.04 2.42
N GLY A 109 24.52 -12.73 1.31
CA GLY A 109 24.70 -14.17 1.28
C GLY A 109 23.43 -14.97 1.65
N ILE A 110 23.63 -16.01 2.48
CA ILE A 110 22.57 -16.96 2.85
C ILE A 110 21.59 -16.36 3.86
N ASP A 111 22.07 -15.49 4.75
CA ASP A 111 21.26 -14.85 5.79
C ASP A 111 20.29 -13.80 5.21
N GLY A 112 20.52 -13.39 3.95
CA GLY A 112 19.71 -12.42 3.23
C GLY A 112 19.77 -11.03 3.86
N ILE A 113 19.01 -10.10 3.27
CA ILE A 113 18.95 -8.71 3.74
C ILE A 113 17.51 -8.35 4.11
N LYS A 114 17.35 -7.63 5.23
CA LYS A 114 16.04 -7.11 5.62
C LYS A 114 15.68 -5.91 4.73
N PRO A 115 14.40 -5.70 4.42
CA PRO A 115 13.97 -4.59 3.56
C PRO A 115 14.37 -3.22 4.11
N LEU A 116 14.20 -3.02 5.42
CA LEU A 116 14.60 -1.76 6.08
C LEU A 116 16.11 -1.53 6.00
N ASP A 117 16.91 -2.58 6.19
CA ASP A 117 18.36 -2.50 6.12
C ASP A 117 18.81 -2.20 4.68
N LEU A 118 18.20 -2.83 3.67
CA LEU A 118 18.45 -2.56 2.26
C LEU A 118 18.13 -1.11 1.88
N VAL A 119 16.99 -0.58 2.34
CA VAL A 119 16.60 0.82 2.09
C VAL A 119 17.57 1.79 2.79
N ASN A 120 17.97 1.50 4.02
CA ASN A 120 18.93 2.32 4.76
C ASN A 120 20.32 2.32 4.10
N ASP A 121 20.79 1.17 3.62
CA ASP A 121 22.09 1.05 2.95
C ASP A 121 22.11 1.78 1.61
N LEU A 122 20.97 1.78 0.90
CA LEU A 122 20.81 2.40 -0.42
C LEU A 122 20.28 3.84 -0.37
N SER A 123 19.97 4.38 0.81
CA SER A 123 19.36 5.72 0.97
C SER A 123 20.19 6.86 0.38
N ASN A 124 21.51 6.65 0.23
CA ASN A 124 22.44 7.61 -0.35
C ASN A 124 22.39 7.66 -1.90
N ARG A 125 21.80 6.65 -2.54
CA ARG A 125 21.80 6.45 -3.99
C ARG A 125 20.39 6.39 -4.58
N MET A 126 19.41 5.92 -3.80
CA MET A 126 18.05 5.65 -4.23
C MET A 126 17.05 6.04 -3.13
N ASN A 127 15.87 6.48 -3.54
CA ASN A 127 14.74 6.63 -2.64
C ASN A 127 14.15 5.26 -2.31
N GLY A 128 13.51 5.11 -1.15
CA GLY A 128 12.92 3.83 -0.74
C GLY A 128 11.88 3.28 -1.74
N GLU A 129 11.15 4.15 -2.42
CA GLU A 129 10.21 3.78 -3.48
C GLU A 129 10.91 3.17 -4.71
N GLU A 130 12.06 3.74 -5.12
CA GLU A 130 12.85 3.26 -6.26
C GLU A 130 13.52 1.92 -5.96
N VAL A 131 13.96 1.71 -4.71
CA VAL A 131 14.45 0.41 -4.24
C VAL A 131 13.35 -0.63 -4.38
N GLY A 132 12.13 -0.24 -3.97
CA GLY A 132 10.99 -1.13 -4.04
C GLY A 132 10.57 -1.52 -5.45
N GLU A 133 10.59 -0.56 -6.38
CA GLU A 133 10.40 -0.79 -7.83
C GLU A 133 11.40 -1.78 -8.39
N THR A 134 12.66 -1.56 -8.04
CA THR A 134 13.78 -2.34 -8.57
C THR A 134 13.70 -3.79 -8.10
N VAL A 135 13.43 -4.00 -6.82
CA VAL A 135 13.28 -5.35 -6.26
C VAL A 135 12.05 -6.05 -6.85
N GLU A 136 10.90 -5.38 -6.94
CA GLU A 136 9.70 -5.97 -7.54
C GLU A 136 9.96 -6.36 -9.01
N TYR A 137 10.64 -5.51 -9.77
CA TYR A 137 11.06 -5.80 -11.14
C TYR A 137 11.97 -7.04 -11.21
N MET A 138 12.96 -7.13 -10.32
CA MET A 138 13.91 -8.26 -10.28
C MET A 138 13.25 -9.58 -9.86
N MET A 139 12.17 -9.53 -9.08
CA MET A 139 11.38 -10.70 -8.70
C MET A 139 10.44 -11.17 -9.81
N LYS A 140 9.93 -10.25 -10.64
CA LYS A 140 9.05 -10.57 -11.77
C LYS A 140 9.80 -10.88 -13.07
N THR A 141 11.11 -10.63 -13.12
CA THR A 141 11.95 -10.99 -14.27
C THR A 141 12.00 -12.52 -14.40
N GLU A 142 11.98 -13.06 -15.61
CA GLU A 142 12.17 -14.51 -15.84
C GLU A 142 13.58 -14.78 -16.38
N PRO A 143 14.44 -15.55 -15.69
CA PRO A 143 14.23 -16.15 -14.36
C PRO A 143 14.31 -15.12 -13.22
N PRO A 144 13.57 -15.31 -12.10
CA PRO A 144 13.61 -14.38 -10.98
C PRO A 144 15.00 -14.30 -10.36
N LYS A 145 15.52 -13.07 -10.23
CA LYS A 145 16.85 -12.83 -9.65
C LYS A 145 16.82 -12.80 -8.13
N LEU A 146 15.69 -12.39 -7.56
CA LEU A 146 15.50 -12.21 -6.12
C LEU A 146 14.28 -12.98 -5.64
N TYR A 147 14.31 -13.37 -4.37
CA TYR A 147 13.24 -14.11 -3.73
C TYR A 147 12.96 -13.60 -2.32
N TRP A 148 11.68 -13.58 -1.96
CA TRP A 148 11.22 -13.34 -0.58
C TRP A 148 11.18 -14.64 0.21
N VAL A 149 11.89 -14.65 1.34
CA VAL A 149 11.87 -15.76 2.29
C VAL A 149 11.58 -15.26 3.70
N ASN A 150 11.08 -16.16 4.54
CA ASN A 150 10.73 -15.82 5.93
C ASN A 150 11.75 -16.45 6.88
N GLU A 151 12.53 -15.59 7.52
CA GLU A 151 13.40 -15.96 8.63
C GLU A 151 12.60 -15.90 9.93
N ASN A 152 12.38 -17.04 10.59
CA ASN A 152 11.75 -17.13 11.92
C ASN A 152 10.35 -16.47 12.04
N GLU A 153 9.33 -17.09 11.44
CA GLU A 153 7.87 -16.83 11.52
C GLU A 153 7.35 -15.40 11.28
N ASN A 154 8.15 -14.34 11.38
CA ASN A 154 7.72 -12.94 11.29
C ASN A 154 8.74 -11.99 10.66
N GLN A 155 9.88 -12.48 10.17
CA GLN A 155 10.87 -11.62 9.54
C GLN A 155 11.01 -12.00 8.07
N ASN A 156 10.61 -11.09 7.18
CA ASN A 156 10.83 -11.29 5.76
C ASN A 156 12.21 -10.76 5.39
N ILE A 157 12.94 -11.54 4.61
CA ILE A 157 14.25 -11.17 4.09
C ILE A 157 14.26 -11.41 2.57
N ILE A 158 15.17 -10.71 1.90
CA ILE A 158 15.38 -10.83 0.46
C ILE A 158 16.69 -11.59 0.24
N ILE A 159 16.65 -12.61 -0.62
CA ILE A 159 17.82 -13.41 -0.99
C ILE A 159 18.03 -13.40 -2.51
N SER A 160 19.28 -13.61 -2.92
CA SER A 160 19.62 -13.86 -4.32
C SER A 160 19.15 -15.25 -4.74
N SER A 161 18.78 -15.40 -6.01
CA SER A 161 18.57 -16.70 -6.67
C SER A 161 19.73 -17.68 -6.45
N ASP A 162 20.96 -17.18 -6.30
CA ASP A 162 22.17 -17.98 -6.03
C ASP A 162 22.08 -18.76 -4.69
N HIS A 163 21.33 -18.24 -3.73
CA HIS A 163 21.19 -18.81 -2.39
C HIS A 163 19.87 -19.59 -2.21
N LEU A 164 19.06 -19.72 -3.27
CA LEU A 164 17.76 -20.36 -3.21
C LEU A 164 17.84 -21.82 -2.75
N ILE A 165 18.94 -22.52 -3.02
CA ILE A 165 19.18 -23.90 -2.57
C ILE A 165 19.12 -24.08 -1.03
N ASN A 166 19.38 -23.02 -0.26
CA ASN A 166 19.37 -23.07 1.21
C ASN A 166 17.99 -22.82 1.80
N TRP A 167 17.06 -22.29 1.00
CA TRP A 167 15.74 -21.81 1.46
C TRP A 167 14.57 -22.49 0.75
N GLY A 168 14.80 -23.00 -0.46
CA GLY A 168 13.80 -23.66 -1.28
C GLY A 168 13.96 -25.18 -1.26
N GLU A 169 12.83 -25.87 -1.35
CA GLU A 169 12.80 -27.32 -1.52
C GLU A 169 12.88 -27.69 -3.00
N LYS A 170 13.60 -28.78 -3.28
CA LYS A 170 13.67 -29.32 -4.65
C LYS A 170 12.37 -30.04 -4.95
N THR A 171 11.57 -29.45 -5.82
CA THR A 171 10.33 -30.07 -6.28
C THR A 171 10.51 -30.60 -7.69
N LYS A 172 9.88 -31.73 -7.96
CA LYS A 172 9.75 -32.28 -9.31
C LYS A 172 8.25 -32.36 -9.60
N PRO A 173 7.68 -31.34 -10.25
CA PRO A 173 6.28 -31.39 -10.66
C PRO A 173 6.03 -32.65 -11.50
N GLU A 174 4.90 -33.32 -11.30
CA GLU A 174 4.57 -34.59 -11.98
C GLU A 174 4.65 -34.46 -13.52
N TYR A 175 4.41 -33.26 -14.05
CA TYR A 175 4.42 -32.93 -15.48
C TYR A 175 5.72 -32.28 -15.99
N ALA A 176 6.72 -32.04 -15.13
CA ALA A 176 7.98 -31.40 -15.53
C ALA A 176 9.03 -32.48 -15.87
N GLU A 177 9.20 -32.75 -17.17
CA GLU A 177 10.05 -33.86 -17.61
C GLU A 177 11.56 -33.67 -17.34
N ILE A 178 12.07 -32.43 -17.16
CA ILE A 178 13.52 -32.20 -17.32
C ILE A 178 14.19 -31.29 -16.24
N HIS A 179 13.47 -30.43 -15.51
CA HIS A 179 14.12 -29.51 -14.57
C HIS A 179 13.55 -29.56 -13.16
N LEU A 180 14.43 -29.85 -12.19
CA LEU A 180 14.17 -29.62 -10.77
C LEU A 180 14.00 -28.11 -10.58
N SER A 181 12.85 -27.69 -10.07
CA SER A 181 12.61 -26.31 -9.69
C SER A 181 12.73 -26.18 -8.18
N TYR A 182 13.40 -25.12 -7.72
CA TYR A 182 13.36 -24.78 -6.30
C TYR A 182 12.11 -23.96 -6.04
N MET A 183 11.36 -24.38 -5.04
CA MET A 183 10.16 -23.69 -4.59
C MET A 183 10.34 -23.25 -3.15
N ILE A 184 9.97 -22.02 -2.84
CA ILE A 184 9.94 -21.55 -1.47
C ILE A 184 8.67 -22.10 -0.82
N PRO A 185 8.77 -22.83 0.31
CA PRO A 185 7.62 -23.41 0.96
C PRO A 185 6.54 -22.35 1.28
N ARG A 186 5.28 -22.73 1.07
CA ARG A 186 4.07 -22.03 1.54
C ARG A 186 3.12 -23.07 2.08
N LEU A 187 2.27 -22.69 3.03
CA LEU A 187 1.27 -23.55 3.65
C LEU A 187 0.38 -24.31 2.64
N TRP A 188 0.07 -23.70 1.50
CA TRP A 188 -0.78 -24.28 0.46
C TRP A 188 -0.01 -25.08 -0.59
N TYR A 189 1.28 -25.38 -0.40
CA TYR A 189 2.00 -26.35 -1.21
C TYR A 189 2.27 -27.62 -0.42
N ASP A 190 2.09 -28.76 -1.07
CA ASP A 190 2.46 -30.04 -0.48
C ASP A 190 3.96 -30.34 -0.62
N ILE A 191 4.38 -31.52 -0.15
CA ILE A 191 5.78 -31.98 -0.21
C ILE A 191 6.27 -32.24 -1.65
N TYR A 192 5.37 -32.29 -2.63
CA TYR A 192 5.68 -32.47 -4.04
C TYR A 192 5.73 -31.13 -4.79
N GLY A 193 5.33 -30.03 -4.14
CA GLY A 193 5.23 -28.70 -4.73
C GLY A 193 3.89 -28.44 -5.44
N GLU A 194 2.89 -29.28 -5.21
CA GLU A 194 1.56 -29.11 -5.77
C GLU A 194 0.69 -28.25 -4.86
N MET A 195 -0.14 -27.40 -5.47
CA MET A 195 -1.01 -26.50 -4.73
C MET A 195 -2.20 -27.26 -4.13
N VAL A 196 -2.34 -27.21 -2.81
CA VAL A 196 -3.51 -27.71 -2.08
C VAL A 196 -4.58 -26.62 -2.07
N GLU A 197 -5.44 -26.64 -3.09
CA GLU A 197 -6.48 -25.60 -3.31
C GLU A 197 -7.39 -25.37 -2.09
N GLU A 198 -7.70 -26.41 -1.33
CA GLU A 198 -8.55 -26.30 -0.14
C GLU A 198 -7.91 -25.43 0.95
N ILE A 199 -6.61 -25.61 1.21
CA ILE A 199 -5.86 -24.82 2.19
C ILE A 199 -5.76 -23.37 1.74
N TRP A 200 -5.49 -23.14 0.45
CA TRP A 200 -5.46 -21.82 -0.15
C TRP A 200 -6.80 -21.09 0.01
N LYS A 201 -7.90 -21.75 -0.38
CA LYS A 201 -9.26 -21.20 -0.27
C LYS A 201 -9.65 -20.91 1.18
N ASN A 202 -9.34 -21.83 2.10
CA ASN A 202 -9.61 -21.63 3.52
C ASN A 202 -8.85 -20.41 4.09
N SER A 203 -7.63 -20.18 3.61
CA SER A 203 -6.83 -19.01 4.00
C SER A 203 -7.44 -17.71 3.49
N LEU A 204 -7.86 -17.68 2.21
CA LEU A 204 -8.58 -16.54 1.62
C LEU A 204 -9.88 -16.21 2.36
N ASP A 205 -10.73 -17.22 2.56
CA ASP A 205 -12.05 -17.04 3.18
C ASP A 205 -11.93 -16.61 4.64
N ARG A 206 -10.90 -17.09 5.37
CA ARG A 206 -10.62 -16.68 6.74
C ARG A 206 -10.20 -15.21 6.84
N VAL A 207 -9.25 -14.78 6.01
CA VAL A 207 -8.78 -13.39 6.01
C VAL A 207 -9.89 -12.45 5.57
N GLU A 208 -10.63 -12.81 4.52
CA GLU A 208 -11.79 -12.05 4.09
C GLU A 208 -12.86 -11.95 5.20
N TYR A 209 -13.14 -13.05 5.90
CA TYR A 209 -14.09 -13.04 7.02
C TYR A 209 -13.65 -12.08 8.13
N ILE A 210 -12.37 -12.06 8.49
CA ILE A 210 -11.84 -11.12 9.50
C ILE A 210 -12.06 -9.67 9.05
N ILE A 211 -11.68 -9.34 7.82
CA ILE A 211 -11.82 -7.98 7.26
C ILE A 211 -13.29 -7.59 7.14
N HIS A 212 -14.17 -8.55 6.83
CA HIS A 212 -15.61 -8.32 6.76
C HIS A 212 -16.20 -7.94 8.11
N ASN A 213 -15.82 -8.65 9.17
CA ASN A 213 -16.34 -8.41 10.51
C ASN A 213 -15.71 -7.17 11.17
N PHE A 214 -14.50 -6.79 10.74
CA PHE A 214 -13.75 -5.66 11.27
C PHE A 214 -13.25 -4.73 10.14
N PRO A 215 -14.14 -3.99 9.46
CA PRO A 215 -13.72 -3.08 8.40
C PRO A 215 -12.86 -1.94 8.95
N GLY A 216 -11.80 -1.59 8.22
CA GLY A 216 -10.80 -0.62 8.65
C GLY A 216 -9.81 -1.16 9.69
N LEU A 217 -9.64 -2.48 9.76
CA LEU A 217 -8.59 -3.14 10.53
C LEU A 217 -7.21 -2.59 10.12
N SER A 218 -6.31 -2.36 11.07
CA SER A 218 -4.91 -2.05 10.73
C SER A 218 -4.15 -3.34 10.37
N MET A 219 -3.08 -3.22 9.58
CA MET A 219 -2.22 -4.35 9.24
C MET A 219 -1.67 -5.07 10.48
N SER A 220 -1.17 -4.34 11.48
CA SER A 220 -0.66 -4.95 12.71
C SER A 220 -1.72 -5.75 13.49
N GLU A 221 -2.99 -5.37 13.39
CA GLU A 221 -4.08 -6.10 14.04
C GLU A 221 -4.51 -7.33 13.20
N LEU A 222 -4.52 -7.19 11.88
CA LEU A 222 -4.70 -8.34 10.98
C LEU A 222 -3.60 -9.38 11.19
N ASP A 223 -2.36 -8.91 11.35
CA ASP A 223 -1.20 -9.74 11.67
C ASP A 223 -1.45 -10.49 12.98
N ARG A 224 -1.81 -9.77 14.04
CA ARG A 224 -2.10 -10.36 15.34
C ARG A 224 -3.18 -11.44 15.27
N LEU A 225 -4.22 -11.25 14.46
CA LEU A 225 -5.36 -12.18 14.33
C LEU A 225 -5.04 -13.42 13.47
N THR A 226 -4.06 -13.33 12.57
CA THR A 226 -3.75 -14.39 11.60
C THR A 226 -2.42 -15.09 11.87
N LYS A 227 -1.57 -14.55 12.75
CA LYS A 227 -0.21 -15.04 13.08
C LYS A 227 -0.12 -16.53 13.43
N THR A 228 -1.17 -17.10 14.00
CA THR A 228 -1.20 -18.53 14.37
C THR A 228 -1.41 -19.48 13.19
N HIS A 229 -1.77 -18.95 12.01
CA HIS A 229 -2.12 -19.76 10.84
C HIS A 229 -1.40 -19.33 9.57
N LEU A 230 -0.97 -18.07 9.48
CA LEU A 230 -0.29 -17.51 8.33
C LEU A 230 0.95 -16.74 8.79
N ASN A 231 2.09 -17.04 8.18
CA ASN A 231 3.28 -16.20 8.28
C ASN A 231 3.08 -14.87 7.51
N SER A 232 4.03 -13.94 7.63
CA SER A 232 3.92 -12.63 6.99
C SER A 232 3.92 -12.67 5.46
N LEU A 233 4.64 -13.61 4.84
CA LEU A 233 4.60 -13.78 3.37
C LEU A 233 3.27 -14.37 2.93
N GLU A 234 2.81 -15.41 3.62
CA GLU A 234 1.55 -16.09 3.30
C GLU A 234 0.35 -15.16 3.41
N ARG A 235 0.36 -14.30 4.44
CA ARG A 235 -0.64 -13.25 4.61
C ARG A 235 -0.58 -12.23 3.48
N SER A 236 0.62 -11.86 3.04
CA SER A 236 0.79 -10.92 1.92
C SER A 236 0.23 -11.51 0.63
N ASP A 237 0.56 -12.76 0.32
CA ASP A 237 0.06 -13.47 -0.86
C ASP A 237 -1.48 -13.55 -0.86
N VAL A 238 -2.08 -13.86 0.30
CA VAL A 238 -3.54 -13.88 0.49
C VAL A 238 -4.17 -12.50 0.27
N LEU A 239 -3.56 -11.45 0.81
CA LEU A 239 -4.05 -10.08 0.66
C LEU A 239 -3.96 -9.59 -0.78
N GLU A 240 -2.84 -9.87 -1.45
CA GLU A 240 -2.63 -9.56 -2.86
C GLU A 240 -3.72 -10.22 -3.72
N GLU A 241 -4.02 -11.50 -3.48
CA GLU A 241 -5.08 -12.20 -4.20
C GLU A 241 -6.48 -11.62 -3.94
N LEU A 242 -6.80 -11.31 -2.67
CA LEU A 242 -8.09 -10.70 -2.32
C LEU A 242 -8.25 -9.30 -2.94
N MET A 243 -7.16 -8.55 -3.08
CA MET A 243 -7.16 -7.25 -3.75
C MET A 243 -7.26 -7.40 -5.28
N ARG A 244 -6.49 -8.32 -5.86
CA ARG A 244 -6.49 -8.64 -7.29
C ARG A 244 -7.88 -9.08 -7.77
N THR A 245 -8.58 -9.86 -6.96
CA THR A 245 -9.96 -10.28 -7.21
C THR A 245 -11.00 -9.21 -6.85
N GLY A 246 -10.59 -8.11 -6.21
CA GLY A 246 -11.45 -7.00 -5.84
C GLY A 246 -12.39 -7.29 -4.66
N ARG A 247 -12.14 -8.37 -3.89
CA ARG A 247 -12.90 -8.74 -2.67
C ARG A 247 -12.63 -7.77 -1.52
N ILE A 248 -11.44 -7.17 -1.49
CA ILE A 248 -11.02 -6.15 -0.52
C ILE A 248 -10.39 -4.95 -1.22
N SER A 249 -10.34 -3.79 -0.55
CA SER A 249 -9.69 -2.56 -1.02
C SER A 249 -8.83 -1.90 0.06
N ASN A 250 -7.88 -1.07 -0.32
CA ASN A 250 -7.04 -0.31 0.61
C ASN A 250 -7.64 1.05 1.04
N SER A 251 -8.55 1.59 0.23
CA SER A 251 -9.01 2.96 0.39
C SER A 251 -10.18 3.05 1.37
N PRO A 252 -10.24 4.08 2.23
CA PRO A 252 -11.43 4.35 3.02
C PRO A 252 -12.65 4.53 2.11
N PRO A 253 -13.87 4.22 2.59
CA PRO A 253 -15.08 4.20 1.77
C PRO A 253 -15.45 5.64 1.41
N GLY A 254 -14.92 6.12 0.28
CA GLY A 254 -15.15 7.47 -0.24
C GLY A 254 -15.90 7.52 -1.57
N GLN A 255 -16.03 6.41 -2.31
CA GLN A 255 -16.69 6.44 -3.65
C GLN A 255 -17.44 5.17 -4.06
N THR A 256 -17.40 4.06 -3.32
CA THR A 256 -18.24 2.89 -3.61
C THR A 256 -18.68 2.23 -2.31
N ALA A 257 -19.98 2.29 -2.02
CA ALA A 257 -20.59 1.80 -0.77
C ALA A 257 -20.55 0.27 -0.57
N ASN A 258 -19.82 -0.48 -1.40
CA ASN A 258 -19.81 -1.95 -1.41
C ASN A 258 -18.42 -2.59 -1.26
N LYS A 259 -17.33 -1.82 -1.16
CA LYS A 259 -15.98 -2.38 -1.03
C LYS A 259 -15.46 -2.28 0.40
N ARG A 260 -15.05 -3.43 0.95
CA ARG A 260 -14.50 -3.58 2.32
C ARG A 260 -13.05 -3.17 2.30
N TRP A 261 -12.57 -2.51 3.36
CA TRP A 261 -11.24 -1.92 3.33
C TRP A 261 -10.38 -2.19 4.56
N ILE A 262 -9.06 -2.17 4.36
CA ILE A 262 -8.03 -2.28 5.41
C ILE A 262 -7.34 -0.93 5.58
N ARG A 263 -7.05 -0.52 6.81
CA ARG A 263 -6.30 0.70 7.12
C ARG A 263 -4.80 0.47 7.00
N GLY A 264 -4.12 1.38 6.31
CA GLY A 264 -2.65 1.44 6.28
C GLY A 264 -1.99 0.43 5.35
N PHE A 265 -2.76 -0.28 4.53
CA PHE A 265 -2.22 -0.96 3.36
C PHE A 265 -2.14 0.07 2.24
N SER A 266 -1.02 0.79 2.06
CA SER A 266 -0.91 1.69 0.91
C SER A 266 -0.76 0.86 -0.38
N ASP A 267 -1.40 1.29 -1.48
CA ASP A 267 -1.11 0.76 -2.83
C ASP A 267 0.35 0.98 -3.26
N ASP A 268 1.09 1.78 -2.50
CA ASP A 268 2.54 1.79 -2.52
C ASP A 268 3.02 0.44 -1.96
N ARG A 269 3.03 -0.52 -2.88
CA ARG A 269 3.71 -1.81 -2.98
C ARG A 269 4.19 -2.37 -1.65
N PHE A 270 3.87 -3.64 -1.38
CA PHE A 270 4.52 -4.68 -0.53
C PHE A 270 5.51 -4.25 0.59
N TRP A 271 6.41 -3.30 0.33
CA TRP A 271 7.30 -2.54 1.20
C TRP A 271 6.68 -1.86 2.41
N SER A 272 5.41 -1.44 2.34
CA SER A 272 4.77 -0.70 3.46
C SER A 272 4.37 -1.58 4.66
N LEU A 273 4.63 -2.90 4.59
CA LEU A 273 4.41 -3.85 5.70
C LEU A 273 5.59 -3.99 6.67
N PHE A 274 6.56 -3.08 6.61
CA PHE A 274 7.65 -2.95 7.59
C PHE A 274 7.64 -1.58 8.27
#